data_AF-A0A699U398-F1
#
_entry.id   AF-A0A699U398-F1
#
_cell.length_a   1.000
_cell.length_b   1.000
_cell.length_c   1.000
_cell.angle_alpha   90.00
_cell.angle_beta   90.00
_cell.angle_gamma   90.00
#
_symmetry.space_group_name_H-M   'P 1'
#
loop_
_entity.id
_entity.type
_entity.pdbx_description
1 polymer ?
#
loop_
_entity_poly.entity_id
_entity_poly.type
_entity_poly.pdbx_seq_one_letter_code
_entity_poly.pdbx_strand_id
1 'polypeptide(L)'
;ARIEAIRLFLAYASFMGLIVYQMDVKSAFPYGTIDEEVYVMQPLEFQDPAFPAKNSFQRGTIDQTLFIRRQREDFILVQVYMDDIIFGSSNPQLCREFKALMHVKFQMSAMGELNFFLGLQVLQKEDGIFLSRDKYIGDILKKFGFLDVRSSNTPMDKE
;
A
#
# COMPACT_ATOMS: atom_id res chain seq x y z
N ALA A 1 6.35 13.74 1.75
CA ALA A 1 7.14 12.57 2.16
C ALA A 1 6.42 11.24 1.88
N ARG A 2 5.24 10.98 2.47
CA ARG A 2 4.57 9.66 2.36
C ARG A 2 4.09 9.30 0.94
N ILE A 3 3.59 10.26 0.16
CA ILE A 3 3.11 10.02 -1.21
C ILE A 3 4.27 9.71 -2.16
N GLU A 4 5.41 10.37 -1.95
CA GLU A 4 6.62 10.17 -2.74
C GLU A 4 7.20 8.77 -2.51
N ALA A 5 7.17 8.25 -1.28
CA ALA A 5 7.57 6.88 -1.00
C ALA A 5 6.63 5.84 -1.60
N ILE A 6 5.31 6.07 -1.59
CA ILE A 6 4.36 5.22 -2.31
C ILE A 6 4.65 5.22 -3.81
N ARG A 7 4.91 6.39 -4.41
CA ARG A 7 5.26 6.49 -5.83
C ARG A 7 6.55 5.74 -6.13
N LEU A 8 7.56 5.88 -5.27
CA LEU A 8 8.82 5.16 -5.39
C LEU A 8 8.62 3.64 -5.26
N PHE A 9 7.80 3.21 -4.31
CA PHE A 9 7.43 1.81 -4.11
C PHE A 9 6.77 1.24 -5.38
N LEU A 10 5.76 1.91 -5.93
CA LEU A 10 5.04 1.45 -7.11
C LEU A 10 5.92 1.47 -8.36
N ALA A 11 6.76 2.49 -8.53
CA ALA A 11 7.72 2.57 -9.62
C ALA A 11 8.74 1.42 -9.54
N TYR A 12 9.25 1.13 -8.35
CA TYR A 12 10.18 0.01 -8.14
C TYR A 12 9.51 -1.35 -8.34
N ALA A 13 8.29 -1.53 -7.84
CA ALA A 13 7.52 -2.75 -8.06
C ALA A 13 7.27 -2.98 -9.56
N SER A 14 6.90 -1.94 -10.30
CA SER A 14 6.74 -1.98 -11.75
C SER A 14 8.05 -2.33 -12.47
N PHE A 15 9.18 -1.72 -12.07
CA PHE A 15 10.48 -1.99 -12.66
C PHE A 15 10.95 -3.43 -12.45
N MET A 16 10.65 -4.00 -11.28
CA MET A 16 11.04 -5.36 -10.90
C MET A 16 9.99 -6.42 -11.27
N GLY A 17 8.85 -6.03 -11.86
CA GLY A 17 7.76 -6.95 -12.22
C GLY A 17 7.07 -7.60 -11.02
N LEU A 18 7.01 -6.90 -9.88
CA LEU A 18 6.41 -7.43 -8.65
C LEU A 18 4.90 -7.27 -8.68
N ILE A 19 4.18 -8.33 -8.29
CA ILE A 19 2.76 -8.21 -7.94
C ILE A 19 2.65 -7.54 -6.57
N VAL A 20 1.90 -6.44 -6.52
CA VAL A 20 1.64 -5.69 -5.30
C VAL A 20 0.32 -6.14 -4.69
N TYR A 21 0.36 -6.42 -3.41
CA TYR A 21 -0.79 -6.79 -2.58
C TYR A 21 -1.10 -5.70 -1.56
N GLN A 22 -2.35 -5.67 -1.12
CA GLN A 22 -2.83 -4.79 -0.07
C GLN A 22 -3.44 -5.59 1.08
N MET A 23 -3.29 -5.06 2.29
CA MET A 23 -3.99 -5.46 3.51
C MET A 23 -4.43 -4.20 4.24
N ASP A 24 -5.52 -4.29 4.99
CA ASP A 24 -5.99 -3.23 5.87
C ASP A 24 -6.08 -3.76 7.32
N VAL A 25 -5.71 -2.93 8.29
CA VAL A 25 -5.82 -3.26 9.72
C VAL A 25 -7.22 -2.88 10.21
N LYS A 26 -8.04 -3.86 10.60
CA LYS A 26 -9.45 -3.61 10.96
C LYS A 26 -9.66 -2.71 12.18
N SER A 27 -8.64 -2.51 13.01
CA SER A 27 -8.71 -1.77 14.27
C SER A 27 -7.59 -0.74 14.40
N ALA A 28 -7.63 0.31 13.59
CA ALA A 28 -6.65 1.40 13.68
C ALA A 28 -7.02 2.54 14.64
N PHE A 29 -8.21 2.50 15.24
CA PHE A 29 -8.59 3.45 16.29
C PHE A 29 -8.35 2.84 17.67
N PRO A 30 -7.43 3.36 18.50
CA PRO A 30 -7.52 3.13 19.93
C PRO A 30 -8.72 3.94 20.44
N TYR A 31 -9.67 3.26 21.10
CA TYR A 31 -10.72 3.91 21.88
C TYR A 31 -10.14 4.48 23.18
N GLY A 32 -9.18 5.40 23.08
CA GLY A 32 -8.54 6.06 24.21
C GLY A 32 -7.93 7.38 23.78
N THR A 33 -8.07 8.41 24.62
CA THR A 33 -7.39 9.70 24.44
C THR A 33 -5.89 9.44 24.36
N ILE A 34 -5.27 9.80 23.24
CA ILE A 34 -3.85 9.55 23.00
C ILE A 34 -3.09 10.85 23.25
N ASP A 35 -2.21 10.88 24.25
CA ASP A 35 -1.34 12.02 24.57
C ASP A 35 0.00 11.99 23.81
N GLU A 36 0.27 10.95 23.01
CA GLU A 36 1.54 10.76 22.29
C GLU A 36 1.32 10.56 20.77
N GLU A 37 2.21 11.10 19.95
CA GLU A 37 2.23 10.85 18.50
C GLU A 37 2.44 9.35 18.24
N VAL A 38 1.39 8.65 17.78
CA VAL A 38 1.46 7.23 17.44
C VAL A 38 2.25 7.06 16.14
N TYR A 39 3.56 6.84 16.28
CA TYR A 39 4.34 6.25 15.21
C TYR A 39 4.05 4.74 15.19
N VAL A 40 3.86 4.17 14.00
CA VAL A 40 3.91 2.72 13.81
C VAL A 40 5.30 2.27 14.22
N MET A 41 5.46 1.82 15.48
CA MET A 41 6.66 1.18 15.94
C MET A 41 6.82 -0.13 15.16
N GLN A 42 8.04 -0.38 14.67
CA GLN A 42 8.38 -1.65 14.06
C GLN A 42 8.10 -2.76 15.10
N PRO A 43 7.23 -3.76 14.81
CA PRO A 43 6.86 -4.78 15.79
C PRO A 43 8.10 -5.51 16.30
N LEU A 44 8.15 -5.85 17.60
CA LEU A 44 9.36 -6.37 18.26
C LEU A 44 10.01 -7.57 17.54
N GLU A 45 9.25 -8.42 16.85
CA GLU A 45 9.74 -9.59 16.10
C GLU A 45 10.22 -9.30 14.66
N PHE A 46 10.15 -8.05 14.21
CA PHE A 46 11.00 -7.58 13.11
C PHE A 46 12.46 -7.45 13.54
N GLN A 47 12.77 -7.68 14.81
CA GLN A 47 14.10 -8.00 15.31
C GLN A 47 13.99 -9.32 16.09
N ASP A 48 14.49 -10.42 15.54
CA ASP A 48 14.55 -11.69 16.28
C ASP A 48 15.59 -11.56 17.40
N PRO A 49 15.23 -11.68 18.70
CA PRO A 49 16.17 -11.53 19.81
C PRO A 49 17.23 -12.64 19.86
N ALA A 50 16.96 -13.79 19.26
CA ALA A 50 17.88 -14.93 19.17
C ALA A 50 18.67 -14.95 17.86
N PHE A 51 18.13 -14.39 16.77
CA PHE A 51 18.77 -14.32 15.45
C PHE A 51 18.51 -12.98 14.72
N PRO A 52 19.14 -11.87 15.15
CA PRO A 52 18.85 -10.51 14.64
C PRO A 52 19.05 -10.34 13.12
N ALA A 53 19.74 -11.27 12.45
CA ALA A 53 20.04 -11.22 11.01
C ALA A 53 19.09 -12.02 10.10
N LYS A 54 18.24 -12.94 10.61
CA LYS A 54 17.43 -13.85 9.76
C LYS A 54 16.04 -13.31 9.41
N ASN A 55 15.45 -12.49 10.27
CA ASN A 55 14.07 -12.03 10.15
C ASN A 55 13.90 -10.51 10.10
N SER A 56 15.00 -9.75 10.07
CA SER A 56 14.94 -8.31 10.24
C SER A 56 14.58 -7.58 8.96
N PHE A 57 13.46 -6.84 8.98
CA PHE A 57 13.26 -5.83 7.94
C PHE A 57 14.09 -4.61 8.30
N GLN A 58 14.79 -4.11 7.30
CA GLN A 58 15.49 -2.86 7.35
C GLN A 58 14.49 -1.75 7.03
N ARG A 59 14.41 -0.78 7.93
CA ARG A 59 13.60 0.42 7.75
C ARG A 59 14.33 1.35 6.77
N GLY A 60 13.59 1.98 5.86
CA GLY A 60 14.14 2.94 4.92
C GLY A 60 14.79 4.12 5.64
N THR A 61 15.95 4.56 5.15
CA THR A 61 16.70 5.69 5.74
C THR A 61 16.01 7.03 5.52
N ILE A 62 15.34 7.18 4.38
CA ILE A 62 14.67 8.41 3.95
C ILE A 62 13.19 8.36 4.36
N ASP A 63 12.52 7.23 4.13
CA ASP A 63 11.13 7.03 4.56
C ASP A 63 11.04 5.89 5.59
N GLN A 64 10.63 6.26 6.80
CA GLN A 64 10.44 5.37 7.92
C GLN A 64 9.21 4.44 7.79
N THR A 65 8.39 4.61 6.77
CA THR A 65 7.21 3.77 6.51
C THR A 65 7.48 2.68 5.47
N LEU A 66 8.66 2.73 4.83
CA LEU A 66 9.15 1.72 3.91
C LEU A 66 10.04 0.71 4.67
N PHE A 67 9.79 -0.58 4.46
CA PHE A 67 10.54 -1.68 5.04
C PHE A 67 10.98 -2.65 3.95
N ILE A 68 12.23 -3.09 4.02
CA ILE A 68 12.82 -4.05 3.09
C ILE A 68 13.35 -5.22 3.90
N ARG A 69 12.93 -6.44 3.58
CA ARG A 69 13.57 -7.65 4.08
C ARG A 69 14.16 -8.43 2.93
N ARG A 70 15.45 -8.76 3.03
CA ARG A 70 16.16 -9.58 2.06
C ARG A 70 16.39 -10.97 2.65
N GLN A 71 16.09 -12.00 1.87
CA GLN A 71 16.43 -13.39 2.15
C GLN A 71 17.23 -13.94 0.96
N ARG A 72 18.55 -14.08 1.13
CA ARG A 72 19.47 -14.51 0.05
C ARG A 72 19.34 -13.58 -1.17
N GLU A 73 18.83 -14.10 -2.29
CA GLU A 73 18.59 -13.33 -3.53
C GLU A 73 17.17 -12.76 -3.61
N ASP A 74 16.26 -13.22 -2.75
CA ASP A 74 14.89 -12.75 -2.71
C ASP A 74 14.70 -11.59 -1.74
N PHE A 75 13.67 -10.78 -1.99
CA PHE A 75 13.31 -9.69 -1.09
C PHE A 75 11.80 -9.47 -1.05
N ILE A 76 11.36 -8.87 0.04
CA ILE A 76 10.02 -8.32 0.20
C ILE A 76 10.12 -6.84 0.55
N LEU A 77 9.34 -6.05 -0.16
CA LEU A 77 9.15 -4.63 0.04
C LEU A 77 7.79 -4.43 0.70
N VAL A 78 7.75 -3.68 1.80
CA VAL A 78 6.53 -3.38 2.55
C VAL A 78 6.46 -1.89 2.78
N GLN A 79 5.33 -1.27 2.49
CA GLN A 79 5.08 0.14 2.69
C GLN A 79 3.79 0.27 3.50
N VAL A 80 3.89 0.93 4.66
CA VAL A 80 2.75 1.18 5.55
C VAL A 80 2.24 2.59 5.31
N TYR A 81 0.94 2.76 5.14
CA TYR A 81 0.30 4.05 5.00
C TYR A 81 -0.98 4.10 5.82
N MET A 82 -0.91 4.72 7.01
CA MET A 82 -2.01 4.71 7.98
C MET A 82 -2.48 3.27 8.24
N ASP A 83 -3.69 2.93 7.83
CA ASP A 83 -4.33 1.64 8.09
C ASP A 83 -4.07 0.63 6.96
N ASP A 84 -3.63 1.14 5.80
CA ASP A 84 -3.30 0.37 4.62
C ASP A 84 -1.83 -0.08 4.64
N ILE A 85 -1.62 -1.35 4.32
CA ILE A 85 -0.29 -1.95 4.13
C ILE A 85 -0.23 -2.47 2.70
N ILE A 86 0.70 -1.92 1.91
CA ILE A 86 1.01 -2.43 0.57
C ILE A 86 2.35 -3.14 0.60
N PHE A 87 2.46 -4.25 -0.10
CA PHE A 87 3.70 -5.02 -0.14
C PHE A 87 3.82 -5.84 -1.42
N GLY A 88 5.05 -6.12 -1.82
CA GLY A 88 5.38 -6.91 -2.99
C GLY A 88 6.71 -7.63 -2.78
N SER A 89 6.88 -8.78 -3.41
CA SER A 89 8.10 -9.60 -3.26
C SER A 89 8.52 -10.21 -4.58
N SER A 90 9.83 -10.43 -4.74
CA SER A 90 10.38 -11.25 -5.82
C SER A 90 9.94 -12.72 -5.72
N ASN A 91 9.53 -13.17 -4.52
CA ASN A 91 9.14 -14.54 -4.25
C ASN A 91 7.74 -14.59 -3.64
N PRO A 92 6.75 -15.21 -4.32
CA PRO A 92 5.39 -15.35 -3.80
C PRO A 92 5.31 -16.03 -2.43
N GLN A 93 6.28 -16.88 -2.09
CA GLN A 93 6.34 -17.53 -0.78
C GLN A 93 6.58 -16.52 0.35
N LEU A 94 7.42 -15.51 0.15
CA LEU A 94 7.63 -14.44 1.14
C LEU A 94 6.36 -13.62 1.37
N CYS A 95 5.57 -13.38 0.32
CA CYS A 95 4.25 -12.74 0.46
C CYS A 95 3.30 -13.59 1.31
N ARG A 96 3.28 -14.93 1.12
CA ARG A 96 2.44 -15.84 1.91
C ARG A 96 2.87 -15.89 3.38
N GLU A 97 4.18 -15.94 3.64
CA GLU A 97 4.73 -15.91 4.99
C GLU A 97 4.42 -14.59 5.70
N PHE A 98 4.61 -13.46 5.00
CA PHE A 98 4.27 -12.14 5.52
C PHE A 98 2.77 -12.03 5.82
N LYS A 99 1.92 -12.53 4.92
CA LYS A 99 0.47 -12.59 5.12
C LYS A 99 0.11 -13.36 6.40
N ALA A 100 0.67 -14.55 6.57
CA ALA A 100 0.41 -15.39 7.74
C ALA A 100 0.87 -14.70 9.03
N LEU A 101 2.07 -14.10 9.01
CA LEU A 101 2.61 -13.34 10.13
C LEU A 101 1.67 -12.21 10.55
N MET A 102 1.18 -11.42 9.58
CA MET A 102 0.29 -10.30 9.85
C MET A 102 -1.08 -10.74 10.38
N HIS A 103 -1.64 -11.84 9.87
CA HIS A 103 -2.91 -12.39 10.38
C HIS A 103 -2.82 -12.96 11.79
N VAL A 104 -1.67 -13.53 12.18
CA VAL A 104 -1.47 -14.05 13.54
C VAL A 104 -1.38 -12.92 14.55
N LYS A 105 -0.76 -11.80 14.17
CA LYS A 105 -0.48 -10.68 15.08
C LYS A 105 -1.55 -9.62 15.15
N PHE A 106 -2.20 -9.35 14.02
CA PHE A 106 -3.13 -8.24 13.86
C PHE A 106 -4.43 -8.76 13.27
N GLN A 107 -5.54 -8.10 13.63
CA GLN A 107 -6.83 -8.35 12.99
C GLN A 107 -6.83 -7.73 11.58
N MET A 108 -6.27 -8.45 10.62
CA MET A 108 -6.18 -7.99 9.23
C MET A 108 -7.46 -8.28 8.45
N SER A 109 -7.75 -7.43 7.47
CA SER A 109 -8.73 -7.69 6.40
C SER A 109 -8.21 -8.74 5.42
N ALA A 110 -9.02 -9.10 4.42
CA ALA A 110 -8.62 -10.05 3.40
C ALA A 110 -7.52 -9.45 2.51
N MET A 111 -6.39 -10.15 2.37
CA MET A 111 -5.35 -9.78 1.41
C MET A 111 -5.84 -9.99 -0.02
N GLY A 112 -5.69 -8.95 -0.84
CA GLY A 112 -5.93 -8.99 -2.29
C GLY A 112 -4.83 -8.29 -3.07
N GLU A 113 -4.82 -8.48 -4.38
CA GLU A 113 -4.00 -7.66 -5.27
C GLU A 113 -4.42 -6.19 -5.16
N LEU A 114 -3.44 -5.29 -5.24
CA LEU A 114 -3.67 -3.85 -5.19
C LEU A 114 -4.47 -3.43 -6.43
N ASN A 115 -5.77 -3.22 -6.23
CA ASN A 115 -6.71 -2.75 -7.26
C ASN A 115 -7.21 -1.33 -6.98
N PHE A 116 -7.17 -0.89 -5.72
CA PHE A 116 -7.53 0.46 -5.32
C PHE A 116 -6.60 0.93 -4.21
N PHE A 117 -6.06 2.14 -4.33
CA PHE A 117 -5.20 2.74 -3.31
C PHE A 117 -5.45 4.24 -3.23
N LEU A 118 -5.78 4.76 -2.04
CA LEU A 118 -6.11 6.19 -1.83
C LEU A 118 -7.18 6.74 -2.80
N GLY A 119 -8.17 5.91 -3.15
CA GLY A 119 -9.22 6.27 -4.11
C GLY A 119 -8.77 6.29 -5.57
N LEU A 120 -7.53 5.90 -5.88
CA LEU A 120 -7.06 5.64 -7.23
C LEU A 120 -7.33 4.18 -7.57
N GLN A 121 -7.81 3.90 -8.77
CA GLN A 121 -7.82 2.56 -9.32
C GLN A 121 -6.40 2.20 -9.78
N VAL A 122 -5.96 1.00 -9.43
CA VAL A 122 -4.64 0.47 -9.77
C VAL A 122 -4.84 -0.72 -10.69
N LEU A 123 -4.21 -0.69 -11.86
CA LEU A 123 -4.21 -1.79 -12.82
C LEU A 123 -2.77 -2.26 -13.00
N GLN A 124 -2.48 -3.46 -12.51
CA GLN A 124 -1.16 -4.08 -12.62
C GLN A 124 -1.13 -4.98 -13.85
N LYS A 125 -0.15 -4.75 -14.74
CA LYS A 125 0.08 -5.53 -15.96
C LYS A 125 1.56 -5.88 -16.08
N GLU A 126 1.88 -6.76 -17.02
CA GLU A 126 3.27 -7.13 -17.33
C GLU A 126 4.11 -5.93 -17.80
N ASP A 127 3.51 -4.95 -18.48
CA ASP A 127 4.17 -3.73 -18.96
C ASP A 127 4.27 -2.62 -17.89
N GLY A 128 3.60 -2.79 -16.74
CA GLY A 128 3.75 -1.91 -15.59
C GLY A 128 2.46 -1.68 -14.80
N ILE A 129 2.51 -0.69 -13.92
CA ILE A 129 1.39 -0.32 -13.04
C ILE A 129 0.75 0.98 -13.52
N PHE A 130 -0.55 0.92 -13.84
CA PHE A 130 -1.35 2.06 -14.27
C PHE A 130 -2.25 2.56 -13.14
N LEU A 131 -2.35 3.88 -13.01
CA LEU A 131 -3.21 4.54 -12.02
C LEU A 131 -4.29 5.34 -12.75
N SER A 132 -5.55 5.13 -12.41
CA SER A 132 -6.67 5.92 -12.96
C SER A 132 -7.63 6.40 -11.88
N ARG A 133 -8.41 7.44 -12.19
CA ARG A 133 -9.53 7.94 -11.36
C ARG A 133 -10.87 7.77 -12.05
N ASP A 134 -10.95 6.92 -13.06
CA ASP A 134 -12.12 6.83 -13.94
C ASP A 134 -13.38 6.48 -13.15
N LYS A 135 -13.27 5.55 -12.19
CA LYS A 135 -14.35 5.21 -11.26
C LYS A 135 -14.80 6.41 -10.42
N TYR A 136 -13.87 7.15 -9.84
CA TYR A 136 -14.18 8.33 -9.03
C TYR A 136 -14.87 9.42 -9.86
N ILE A 137 -14.38 9.67 -11.08
CA ILE A 137 -15.01 10.62 -12.02
C ILE A 137 -16.42 10.13 -12.37
N GLY A 138 -16.58 8.85 -12.69
CA GLY A 138 -17.89 8.25 -12.96
C GLY A 138 -18.87 8.39 -11.79
N ASP A 139 -18.41 8.17 -10.56
CA ASP A 139 -19.22 8.32 -9.36
C ASP A 139 -19.64 9.78 -9.12
N ILE A 140 -18.77 10.75 -9.39
CA ILE A 140 -19.12 12.19 -9.36
C ILE A 140 -20.17 12.50 -10.42
N LEU A 141 -19.92 12.11 -11.67
CA LEU A 141 -20.83 12.37 -12.78
C LEU A 141 -22.21 11.78 -12.47
N LYS A 142 -22.25 10.56 -11.92
CA LYS A 142 -23.49 9.92 -11.48
C LYS A 142 -24.18 10.69 -10.36
N LYS A 143 -23.44 11.12 -9.32
CA LYS A 143 -23.98 11.84 -8.16
C LYS A 143 -24.67 13.15 -8.56
N PHE A 144 -24.15 13.84 -9.56
CA PHE A 144 -24.69 15.11 -10.03
C PHE A 144 -25.58 14.99 -11.28
N GLY A 145 -25.89 13.76 -11.74
CA GLY A 145 -26.74 13.54 -12.91
C GLY A 145 -26.10 13.92 -14.25
N PHE A 146 -24.77 14.00 -14.32
CA PHE A 146 -24.01 14.38 -15.51
C PHE A 146 -23.59 13.20 -16.41
N LEU A 147 -24.07 11.97 -16.17
CA LEU A 147 -23.72 10.81 -17.01
C LEU A 147 -24.14 10.97 -18.47
N ASP A 148 -25.31 11.58 -18.71
CA ASP A 148 -25.88 11.75 -20.05
C ASP A 148 -25.64 13.17 -20.61
N VAL A 149 -24.85 13.98 -19.91
CA VAL A 149 -24.62 15.38 -20.31
C VAL A 149 -23.55 15.43 -21.39
N ARG A 150 -23.84 16.22 -22.43
CA ARG A 150 -22.99 16.36 -23.62
C ARG A 150 -21.62 16.89 -23.21
N SER A 151 -20.57 16.14 -23.52
CA SER A 151 -19.18 16.55 -23.27
C SER A 151 -18.89 17.88 -23.96
N SER A 152 -18.25 18.80 -23.23
CA SER A 152 -17.73 20.06 -23.76
C SER A 152 -16.21 20.01 -23.70
N ASN A 153 -15.55 20.33 -24.81
CA ASN A 153 -14.08 20.33 -24.90
C ASN A 153 -13.42 21.46 -24.09
N THR A 154 -14.22 22.42 -23.61
CA THR A 154 -13.72 23.58 -22.87
C THR A 154 -14.52 23.72 -21.58
N PRO A 155 -13.87 23.81 -20.41
CA PRO A 155 -14.53 24.28 -19.20
C PRO A 155 -14.81 25.77 -19.39
N MET A 156 -16.07 26.15 -19.54
CA MET A 156 -16.48 27.55 -19.59
C MET A 156 -17.33 27.87 -18.37
N ASP A 157 -16.96 28.93 -17.66
CA ASP A 157 -17.96 29.79 -17.06
C ASP A 157 -18.73 30.45 -18.20
N LYS A 158 -20.05 30.29 -18.19
CA LYS A 158 -20.93 31.15 -18.96
C LYS A 158 -21.45 32.17 -17.97
N GLU A 159 -21.08 33.44 -18.20
CA GLU A 159 -21.74 34.60 -17.59
C GLU A 159 -23.27 34.47 -17.65
#